data_AF-A0A947EV80-F1
#
_entry.id   AF-A0A947EV80-F1
#
_cell.length_a   1.000
_cell.length_b   1.000
_cell.length_c   1.000
_cell.angle_alpha   90.00
_cell.angle_beta   90.00
_cell.angle_gamma   90.00
#
_symmetry.space_group_name_H-M   'P 1'
#
loop_
_entity.id
_entity.type
_entity.pdbx_description
1 polymer ?
#
loop_
_entity_poly.entity_id
_entity_poly.type
_entity_poly.pdbx_seq_one_letter_code
_entity_poly.pdbx_strand_id
1 'polypeptide(L)' 'GDELNQFRKLLGTNFDVVHLIKMSKVQRQQLLQIIVEYFELHLHGFRKPKSLAVLNEIFN' A
#
# COMPACT_ATOMS: atom_id res chain seq x y z
N GLY A 1 -13.61 -7.21 -2.64
CA GLY A 1 -14.55 -6.10 -2.95
C GLY A 1 -14.11 -4.80 -2.29
N ASP A 2 -13.99 -4.79 -0.96
CA ASP A 2 -13.62 -3.60 -0.18
C ASP A 2 -12.19 -3.10 -0.38
N GLU A 3 -11.23 -4.01 -0.60
CA GLU A 3 -9.83 -3.67 -0.86
C GLU A 3 -9.69 -2.79 -2.12
N LEU A 4 -10.45 -3.12 -3.17
CA LEU A 4 -10.49 -2.35 -4.42
C LEU A 4 -11.09 -0.95 -4.19
N ASN A 5 -12.11 -0.84 -3.34
CA ASN A 5 -12.72 0.44 -2.98
C ASN A 5 -11.76 1.32 -2.15
N GLN A 6 -10.99 0.72 -1.24
CA GLN A 6 -9.97 1.45 -0.49
C GLN A 6 -8.81 1.90 -1.38
N PHE A 7 -8.36 1.04 -2.29
CA PHE A 7 -7.35 1.38 -3.29
C PHE A 7 -7.79 2.54 -4.18
N ARG A 8 -9.04 2.53 -4.67
CA ARG A 8 -9.60 3.65 -5.45
C ARG A 8 -9.70 4.95 -4.66
N LYS A 9 -10.06 4.91 -3.37
CA LYS A 9 -10.06 6.11 -2.50
C LYS A 9 -8.66 6.70 -2.33
N LEU A 10 -7.63 5.85 -2.36
CA LEU A 10 -6.24 6.26 -2.25
C LEU A 10 -5.71 6.83 -3.57
N LEU A 11 -6.03 6.22 -4.72
CA LEU A 11 -5.61 6.59 -6.09
C LEU A 11 -6.18 7.91 -6.67
N GLY A 12 -6.67 8.80 -5.82
CA GLY A 12 -7.14 10.14 -6.21
C GLY A 12 -7.24 11.08 -5.03
N THR A 13 -6.72 10.67 -3.87
CA THR A 13 -6.66 11.48 -2.66
C THR A 13 -5.42 12.37 -2.73
N ASN A 14 -5.52 13.60 -2.24
CA ASN A 14 -4.32 14.35 -1.91
C ASN A 14 -3.57 13.60 -0.78
N PHE A 15 -2.35 13.15 -1.04
CA PHE A 15 -1.55 12.41 -0.07
C PHE A 15 -1.31 13.18 1.23
N ASP A 16 -1.34 14.52 1.20
CA ASP A 16 -1.27 15.36 2.40
C ASP A 16 -2.38 15.04 3.41
N VAL A 17 -3.57 14.64 2.92
CA VAL A 17 -4.73 14.30 3.74
C VAL A 17 -4.96 12.79 3.89
N VAL A 18 -4.02 11.95 3.44
CA VAL A 18 -4.17 10.48 3.48
C VAL A 18 -4.34 9.94 4.90
N HIS A 19 -3.81 10.66 5.90
CA HIS A 19 -3.94 10.33 7.32
C HIS A 19 -5.39 10.42 7.83
N LEU A 20 -6.28 11.12 7.13
CA LEU A 20 -7.70 11.22 7.44
C LEU A 20 -8.51 10.01 6.95
N ILE A 21 -7.95 9.18 6.06
CA ILE A 21 -8.62 7.97 5.60
C ILE A 21 -8.54 6.92 6.71
N LYS A 22 -9.71 6.59 7.28
CA LYS A 22 -9.81 5.53 8.29
C LYS A 22 -9.57 4.17 7.65
N MET A 23 -8.44 3.56 8.00
CA MET A 23 -8.07 2.19 7.66
C MET A 23 -7.52 1.49 8.88
N SER A 24 -7.88 0.22 9.08
CA SER A 24 -7.24 -0.61 10.11
C SER A 24 -5.78 -0.92 9.73
N LYS A 25 -4.95 -1.32 10.71
CA LYS A 25 -3.57 -1.78 10.46
C LYS A 25 -3.52 -2.85 9.37
N VAL A 26 -4.40 -3.85 9.47
CA VAL A 26 -4.53 -4.96 8.51
C VAL A 26 -4.85 -4.44 7.11
N GLN A 27 -5.83 -3.54 6.98
CA GLN A 27 -6.21 -2.97 5.68
C GLN A 27 -5.06 -2.20 5.03
N ARG A 28 -4.28 -1.44 5.82
CA ARG A 28 -3.11 -0.71 5.30
C ARG A 28 -2.02 -1.65 4.81
N GLN A 29 -1.80 -2.76 5.50
CA GLN A 29 -0.81 -3.76 5.11
C GLN A 29 -1.21 -4.52 3.85
N GLN A 30 -2.48 -4.93 3.75
CA GLN A 30 -3.02 -5.56 2.53
C GLN A 30 -2.89 -4.61 1.34
N LEU A 31 -3.25 -3.33 1.52
CA LEU A 31 -3.19 -2.33 0.47
C LEU A 31 -1.76 -2.07 -0.01
N LEU A 32 -0.81 -1.97 0.92
CA LEU A 32 0.60 -1.80 0.62
C LEU A 32 1.16 -3.00 -0.18
N GLN A 33 0.75 -4.22 0.18
CA GLN A 33 1.13 -5.42 -0.55
C GLN A 33 0.60 -5.40 -1.99
N ILE A 34 -0.65 -5.01 -2.20
CA ILE A 34 -1.26 -4.83 -3.53
C ILE A 34 -0.51 -3.79 -4.36
N ILE A 35 -0.15 -2.65 -3.76
CA ILE A 35 0.62 -1.58 -4.44
C ILE A 35 1.98 -2.11 -4.91
N VAL A 36 2.71 -2.79 -4.03
CA VAL A 36 4.05 -3.30 -4.33
C VAL A 36 3.99 -4.35 -5.43
N GLU A 37 3.04 -5.27 -5.37
CA GLU A 37 2.82 -6.29 -6.39
C GLU A 37 2.42 -5.67 -7.74
N TYR A 38 1.55 -4.66 -7.73
CA TYR A 38 1.19 -3.92 -8.94
C TYR A 38 2.42 -3.31 -9.62
N PHE A 39 3.27 -2.61 -8.87
CA PHE A 39 4.48 -2.01 -9.44
C PHE A 39 5.52 -3.06 -9.89
N GLU A 40 5.64 -4.16 -9.17
CA GLU A 40 6.52 -5.28 -9.56
C GLU A 40 6.10 -5.91 -10.89
N LEU A 41 4.80 -6.05 -11.15
CA LEU A 41 4.28 -6.60 -12.39
C LEU A 41 4.34 -5.60 -13.57
N HIS A 42 4.10 -4.31 -13.31
CA HIS A 42 3.88 -3.32 -14.38
C HIS A 42 5.13 -2.49 -14.70
N LEU A 43 6.10 -2.39 -13.79
CA LEU A 43 7.25 -1.51 -13.94
C LEU A 43 8.52 -2.34 -14.10
N HIS A 44 8.99 -2.43 -15.35
CA HIS A 44 10.16 -3.23 -15.70
C HIS A 44 11.41 -2.75 -14.94
N GLY A 45 12.04 -3.64 -14.19
CA GLY A 45 13.19 -3.30 -13.33
C GLY A 45 12.82 -2.75 -11.95
N PHE A 46 11.54 -2.72 -11.58
CA PHE A 46 11.13 -2.46 -10.20
C PHE A 46 11.68 -3.56 -9.29
N ARG A 47 12.45 -3.14 -8.27
CA ARG A 47 12.96 -4.05 -7.24
C ARG A 47 12.14 -3.83 -5.98
N LYS A 48 11.54 -4.90 -5.47
CA LYS A 48 10.82 -4.87 -4.20
C LYS A 48 11.72 -4.24 -3.13
N PRO A 49 11.27 -3.16 -2.44
CA PRO A 49 12.10 -2.49 -1.46
C PRO A 49 12.43 -3.44 -0.31
N LYS A 50 13.73 -3.70 -0.06
CA LYS A 50 14.15 -4.52 1.09
C LYS A 50 13.73 -3.90 2.43
N SER A 51 13.64 -2.57 2.48
CA SER A 51 13.16 -1.82 3.63
C SER A 51 11.70 -2.11 3.98
N LEU A 52 10.87 -2.57 3.03
CA LEU A 52 9.47 -2.91 3.29
C LEU A 52 9.34 -4.15 4.19
N ALA A 53 10.22 -5.15 3.99
CA ALA A 53 10.27 -6.34 4.82
C ALA A 53 10.69 -6.01 6.25
N VAL A 54 11.75 -5.21 6.39
CA VAL A 54 12.25 -4.72 7.69
C VAL A 54 11.21 -3.87 8.42
N LEU A 55 10.52 -2.98 7.70
CA LEU A 55 9.45 -2.15 8.26
C LEU A 55 8.30 -3.04 8.77
N ASN A 56 7.88 -4.05 8.00
CA ASN A 56 6.87 -4.99 8.45
C ASN A 56 7.31 -5.79 9.68
N GLU A 57 8.58 -6.19 9.80
CA GLU A 57 9.07 -6.90 11.00
C GLU A 57 9.06 -6.03 12.26
N ILE A 58 9.37 -4.74 12.15
CA ILE A 58 9.41 -3.83 13.31
C ILE A 58 8.01 -3.40 13.74
N PHE A 59 7.09 -3.25 12.79
CA PHE A 59 5.76 -2.69 13.04
C PHE A 59 4.63 -3.72 13.06
N ASN A 60 4.89 -5.02 12.86
CA ASN A 60 3.89 -6.09 13.00
C ASN A 60 3.71 -6.57 14.43
#